data_AF-A0A674JCE4-F1
#
_entry.id   AF-A0A674JCE4-F1
#
_cell.length_a   1.000
_cell.length_b   1.000
_cell.length_c   1.000
_cell.angle_alpha   90.00
_cell.angle_beta   90.00
_cell.angle_gamma   90.00
#
_symmetry.space_group_name_H-M   'P 1'
#
loop_
_entity.id
_entity.type
_entity.pdbx_description
1 polymer ?
#
loop_
_entity_poly.entity_id
_entity_poly.type
_entity_poly.pdbx_seq_one_letter_code
_entity_poly.pdbx_strand_id
1 'polypeptide(L)'
;PDAYPPLGPSLTFSQLHIFDTSVLSLGDCGVPPRFNFAELKEEYRNQNKFAVGNKVEYNCRPGYSKVQKSILQCMQYSRWSDSYFFLAKSCRHPGEPENGRLVILTDLMFGATVNFICEEGYRLIGNAERKCVLEGSQVIWDKDIPYCQVIPCLPPPEIEHGTHTGTTMEEFNYGTSVTYQCNTVERGRVPFSLIGEPSIHCTSTDNINGDWSGPAPECKVVRCEQPRVDHGKQMTGYSPVYTYRASVLFECEPRYTLKGSNVLQCNENSRWDPQLPVCERSSCDDPPYIRNTFQDHSNSNLFPAGTVVKYNCVEGYELIPGISSASVTCQKDFTWSEHQEFCQKISCPYPNITNGRVTSRKETYVYKDESRIECNPGYALKDHYGLIKCDRNGAWHPPLPVCERVCEPPASISNGRITRGWKNDYFVGSSVSYVCNPGWSLVGVSSIRCIADFPFCVNAVFFPFILACEPPASISNGRITRGWQNDYFVGSSVSYVCNRGWSLVGVSSIRCIAGDGEIPRWNAPVPECKEIPRCPNPVIEHGKQVSIRETEYTVGNSVEFQCESGYILKGNKSIECQANRTWNPPVPSCIKGTCWGTQGGLVGCRKVGMFASVILEGLSTVGEWFG
;
A
#
# COMPACT_ATOMS: atom_id res chain seq x y z
N PRO A 1 -20.93 18.45 78.69
CA PRO A 1 -19.79 19.38 78.64
C PRO A 1 -20.25 20.71 79.22
N ASP A 2 -20.42 20.69 80.54
CA ASP A 2 -21.06 21.75 81.30
C ASP A 2 -20.01 22.42 82.19
N ALA A 3 -19.89 23.73 82.02
CA ALA A 3 -18.93 24.56 82.71
C ALA A 3 -19.47 24.96 84.09
N TYR A 4 -18.75 24.59 85.15
CA TYR A 4 -18.92 25.12 86.50
C TYR A 4 -18.08 26.41 86.69
N PRO A 5 -18.53 27.38 87.51
CA PRO A 5 -17.73 28.51 87.95
C PRO A 5 -16.95 28.20 89.26
N PRO A 6 -15.90 28.95 89.61
CA PRO A 6 -15.10 28.69 90.81
C PRO A 6 -15.57 29.48 92.04
N LEU A 7 -15.52 28.84 93.20
CA LEU A 7 -15.58 29.46 94.53
C LEU A 7 -14.26 29.16 95.26
N GLY A 8 -13.58 30.19 95.73
CA GLY A 8 -12.68 30.12 96.89
C GLY A 8 -13.31 30.84 98.09
N PRO A 9 -12.68 30.91 99.27
CA PRO A 9 -11.42 30.29 99.68
C PRO A 9 -11.56 29.33 100.89
N SER A 10 -10.50 28.54 101.06
CA SER A 10 -10.18 27.68 102.19
C SER A 10 -9.85 28.46 103.45
N LEU A 11 -10.56 28.17 104.55
CA LEU A 11 -10.14 28.54 105.92
C LEU A 11 -9.47 27.32 106.57
N THR A 12 -8.15 27.38 106.70
CA THR A 12 -7.36 26.47 107.54
C THR A 12 -7.08 27.15 108.87
N PHE A 13 -7.67 26.65 109.97
CA PHE A 13 -7.24 27.00 111.32
C PHE A 13 -6.21 25.97 111.77
N SER A 14 -4.95 26.40 111.88
CA SER A 14 -3.88 25.65 112.54
C SER A 14 -3.60 26.26 113.92
N GLN A 15 -3.28 25.36 114.83
CA GLN A 15 -3.29 25.48 116.27
C GLN A 15 -1.90 25.93 116.79
N LEU A 16 -1.86 26.69 117.90
CA LEU A 16 -1.04 26.47 119.12
C LEU A 16 -0.37 27.72 119.76
N HIS A 17 -0.79 27.92 121.01
CA HIS A 17 -0.12 28.39 122.24
C HIS A 17 0.67 29.71 122.29
N ILE A 18 0.23 30.59 123.20
CA ILE A 18 1.02 31.08 124.35
C ILE A 18 0.11 31.12 125.60
N PHE A 19 0.68 30.73 126.75
CA PHE A 19 0.07 30.71 128.08
C PHE A 19 -0.18 32.12 128.62
N ASP A 20 -1.32 32.35 129.28
CA ASP A 20 -1.36 33.21 130.45
C ASP A 20 -2.37 32.69 131.49
N THR A 21 -1.95 32.71 132.73
CA THR A 21 -2.58 32.12 133.91
C THR A 21 -3.70 33.01 134.43
N SER A 22 -4.97 32.56 134.31
CA SER A 22 -6.02 32.95 135.25
C SER A 22 -7.25 32.03 135.15
N VAL A 23 -7.55 31.37 136.27
CA VAL A 23 -8.86 30.84 136.74
C VAL A 23 -9.95 30.63 135.68
N LEU A 24 -10.21 29.39 135.26
CA LEU A 24 -11.48 29.05 134.59
C LEU A 24 -12.03 27.69 135.06
N SER A 25 -13.26 27.77 135.58
CA SER A 25 -14.10 26.74 136.19
C SER A 25 -14.41 25.54 135.28
N LEU A 26 -14.50 24.34 135.87
CA LEU A 26 -15.12 23.15 135.28
C LEU A 26 -16.55 23.49 134.82
N GLY A 27 -16.85 23.33 133.53
CA GLY A 27 -18.18 23.58 132.97
C GLY A 27 -19.01 22.30 132.83
N ASP A 28 -20.28 22.39 133.21
CA ASP A 28 -21.34 21.41 132.90
C ASP A 28 -21.78 21.53 131.43
N CYS A 29 -22.25 20.44 130.79
CA CYS A 29 -22.89 20.50 129.48
C CYS A 29 -24.32 21.05 129.58
N GLY A 30 -24.74 21.82 128.57
CA GLY A 30 -26.12 22.28 128.40
C GLY A 30 -27.05 21.20 127.83
N VAL A 31 -28.26 21.60 127.41
CA VAL A 31 -29.28 20.69 126.86
C VAL A 31 -28.69 19.80 125.74
N PRO A 32 -28.92 18.47 125.77
CA PRO A 32 -28.42 17.57 124.75
C PRO A 32 -28.92 17.91 123.34
N PRO A 33 -28.16 17.61 122.26
CA PRO A 33 -28.56 17.92 120.89
C PRO A 33 -29.87 17.24 120.48
N ARG A 34 -30.68 17.92 119.67
CA ARG A 34 -31.92 17.34 119.10
C ARG A 34 -31.61 16.70 117.74
N PHE A 35 -32.10 15.48 117.54
CA PHE A 35 -31.92 14.74 116.29
C PHE A 35 -33.25 14.48 115.59
N ASN A 36 -33.23 14.38 114.26
CA ASN A 36 -34.40 14.02 113.45
C ASN A 36 -34.72 12.52 113.48
N PHE A 37 -33.75 11.69 113.88
CA PHE A 37 -33.83 10.22 113.91
C PHE A 37 -33.98 9.64 115.33
N ALA A 38 -33.86 10.48 116.36
CA ALA A 38 -33.91 10.04 117.76
C ALA A 38 -34.54 11.11 118.65
N GLU A 39 -35.04 10.70 119.80
CA GLU A 39 -35.66 11.57 120.78
C GLU A 39 -35.10 11.27 122.17
N LEU A 40 -34.74 12.31 122.91
CA LEU A 40 -34.18 12.18 124.25
C LEU A 40 -35.21 11.52 125.17
N LYS A 41 -34.78 10.52 125.98
CA LYS A 41 -35.66 9.88 126.96
C LYS A 41 -36.26 10.92 127.92
N GLU A 42 -37.51 10.68 128.31
CA GLU A 42 -38.30 11.64 129.11
C GLU A 42 -37.62 12.04 130.43
N GLU A 43 -36.89 11.10 131.04
CA GLU A 43 -36.13 11.29 132.28
C GLU A 43 -35.07 12.41 132.23
N TYR A 44 -34.58 12.76 131.04
CA TYR A 44 -33.59 13.84 130.85
C TYR A 44 -34.18 15.13 130.25
N ARG A 45 -35.44 15.11 129.79
CA ARG A 45 -36.04 16.22 129.02
C ARG A 45 -36.16 17.52 129.79
N ASN A 46 -36.31 17.44 131.12
CA ASN A 46 -36.48 18.58 132.01
C ASN A 46 -35.16 19.03 132.67
N GLN A 47 -34.03 18.41 132.31
CA GLN A 47 -32.71 18.74 132.86
C GLN A 47 -31.97 19.67 131.90
N ASN A 48 -31.48 20.80 132.43
CA ASN A 48 -30.84 21.84 131.63
C ASN A 48 -29.32 21.95 131.91
N LYS A 49 -28.79 21.14 132.83
CA LYS A 49 -27.36 21.09 133.21
C LYS A 49 -26.92 19.66 133.49
N PHE A 50 -25.80 19.26 132.92
CA PHE A 50 -25.25 17.91 133.03
C PHE A 50 -23.77 17.97 133.39
N ALA A 51 -23.37 17.37 134.51
CA ALA A 51 -21.97 17.33 134.92
C ALA A 51 -21.11 16.51 133.96
N VAL A 52 -19.82 16.84 133.87
CA VAL A 52 -18.84 16.09 133.07
C VAL A 52 -18.81 14.62 133.52
N GLY A 53 -19.03 13.69 132.59
CA GLY A 53 -19.19 12.26 132.84
C GLY A 53 -20.65 11.77 132.80
N ASN A 54 -21.65 12.65 132.90
CA ASN A 54 -23.05 12.28 132.81
C ASN A 54 -23.38 11.69 131.43
N LYS A 55 -24.22 10.67 131.43
CA LYS A 55 -24.67 9.93 130.25
C LYS A 55 -26.17 10.13 130.06
N VAL A 56 -26.57 10.53 128.86
CA VAL A 56 -27.98 10.67 128.48
C VAL A 56 -28.32 9.70 127.37
N GLU A 57 -29.49 9.07 127.45
CA GLU A 57 -29.92 8.06 126.47
C GLU A 57 -31.07 8.58 125.60
N TYR A 58 -31.02 8.21 124.33
CA TYR A 58 -32.03 8.51 123.33
C TYR A 58 -32.83 7.27 122.94
N ASN A 59 -34.14 7.47 122.76
CA ASN A 59 -35.04 6.54 122.10
C ASN A 59 -35.03 6.77 120.59
N CYS A 60 -35.20 5.70 119.83
CA CYS A 60 -35.27 5.79 118.38
C CYS A 60 -36.61 6.40 117.95
N ARG A 61 -36.59 7.36 117.01
CA ARG A 61 -37.84 7.80 116.39
C ARG A 61 -38.38 6.67 115.49
N PRO A 62 -39.71 6.57 115.33
CA PRO A 62 -40.31 5.62 114.39
C PRO A 62 -39.71 5.80 112.98
N GLY A 63 -39.45 4.69 112.28
CA GLY A 63 -38.76 4.68 110.99
C GLY A 63 -37.23 4.56 111.07
N TYR A 64 -36.65 4.61 112.27
CA TYR A 64 -35.22 4.39 112.52
C TYR A 64 -35.01 3.17 113.42
N SER A 65 -33.80 2.61 113.42
CA SER A 65 -33.40 1.46 114.23
C SER A 65 -32.12 1.76 115.00
N LYS A 66 -32.02 1.22 116.23
CA LYS A 66 -30.86 1.38 117.12
C LYS A 66 -29.78 0.38 116.72
N VAL A 67 -28.62 0.86 116.27
CA VAL A 67 -27.49 0.01 115.84
C VAL A 67 -26.49 -0.20 116.99
N GLN A 68 -26.28 0.84 117.81
CA GLN A 68 -25.36 0.82 118.95
C GLN A 68 -26.03 1.40 120.21
N LYS A 69 -25.30 1.44 121.33
CA LYS A 69 -25.77 2.10 122.56
C LYS A 69 -26.00 3.60 122.26
N SER A 70 -27.25 4.04 122.37
CA SER A 70 -27.70 5.41 122.05
C SER A 70 -27.45 6.40 123.18
N ILE A 71 -26.21 6.39 123.69
CA ILE A 71 -25.81 7.13 124.88
C ILE A 71 -24.82 8.23 124.48
N LEU A 72 -25.16 9.48 124.79
CA LEU A 72 -24.23 10.61 124.71
C LEU A 72 -23.65 10.90 126.09
N GLN A 73 -22.35 11.16 126.13
CA GLN A 73 -21.66 11.50 127.37
C GLN A 73 -21.19 12.96 127.33
N CYS A 74 -21.40 13.68 128.43
CA CYS A 74 -20.84 15.02 128.61
C CYS A 74 -19.32 14.89 128.85
N MET A 75 -18.53 15.41 127.91
CA MET A 75 -17.07 15.39 127.96
C MET A 75 -16.52 16.67 128.61
N GLN A 76 -15.22 16.70 128.91
CA GLN A 76 -14.55 17.90 129.39
C GLN A 76 -14.73 19.06 128.37
N TYR A 77 -14.70 20.30 128.87
CA TYR A 77 -14.97 21.52 128.09
C TYR A 77 -16.43 21.66 127.60
N SER A 78 -17.41 21.13 128.36
CA SER A 78 -18.86 21.28 128.08
C SER A 78 -19.33 20.80 126.69
N ARG A 79 -18.65 19.80 126.11
CA ARG A 79 -19.00 19.22 124.79
C ARG A 79 -19.61 17.83 124.94
N TRP A 80 -20.69 17.55 124.24
CA TRP A 80 -21.24 16.20 124.14
C TRP A 80 -20.38 15.33 123.21
N SER A 81 -20.20 14.05 123.55
CA SER A 81 -19.47 13.07 122.73
C SER A 81 -20.08 12.92 121.32
N ASP A 82 -19.25 12.78 120.28
CA ASP A 82 -19.75 12.51 118.92
C ASP A 82 -20.44 11.12 118.85
N SER A 83 -21.40 10.98 117.93
CA SER A 83 -22.44 9.95 118.02
C SER A 83 -22.95 9.53 116.63
N TYR A 84 -22.90 8.23 116.31
CA TYR A 84 -23.47 7.62 115.10
C TYR A 84 -24.38 6.43 115.46
N PHE A 85 -25.59 6.68 116.01
CA PHE A 85 -26.32 5.65 116.75
C PHE A 85 -27.54 5.02 116.06
N PHE A 86 -28.12 5.68 115.07
CA PHE A 86 -29.38 5.25 114.48
C PHE A 86 -29.30 5.22 112.96
N LEU A 87 -29.74 4.11 112.39
CA LEU A 87 -29.87 3.95 110.95
C LEU A 87 -31.36 3.96 110.62
N ALA A 88 -31.74 4.67 109.57
CA ALA A 88 -33.08 4.55 109.01
C ALA A 88 -33.40 3.06 108.76
N LYS A 89 -34.64 2.63 109.03
CA LYS A 89 -35.07 1.28 108.68
C LYS A 89 -35.08 1.18 107.16
N SER A 90 -34.60 0.07 106.63
CA SER A 90 -34.61 -0.19 105.19
C SER A 90 -35.95 -0.83 104.80
N CYS A 91 -36.60 -0.25 103.79
CA CYS A 91 -37.71 -0.91 103.11
C CYS A 91 -37.18 -2.14 102.36
N ARG A 92 -38.03 -3.17 102.21
CA ARG A 92 -37.72 -4.30 101.32
C ARG A 92 -37.53 -3.81 99.89
N HIS A 93 -36.88 -4.62 99.05
CA HIS A 93 -36.75 -4.30 97.63
C HIS A 93 -38.12 -3.93 97.04
N PRO A 94 -38.26 -2.79 96.33
CA PRO A 94 -39.55 -2.33 95.81
C PRO A 94 -40.23 -3.36 94.90
N GLY A 95 -39.45 -4.25 94.28
CA GLY A 95 -39.91 -5.12 93.20
C GLY A 95 -39.68 -4.46 91.85
N GLU A 96 -39.58 -5.25 90.79
CA GLU A 96 -39.32 -4.77 89.43
C GLU A 96 -40.49 -5.13 88.52
N PRO A 97 -40.97 -4.17 87.70
CA PRO A 97 -41.98 -4.46 86.70
C PRO A 97 -41.40 -5.27 85.54
N GLU A 98 -42.16 -6.23 85.02
CA GLU A 98 -41.83 -6.91 83.77
C GLU A 98 -41.85 -5.90 82.60
N ASN A 99 -40.87 -5.96 81.69
CA ASN A 99 -40.67 -4.97 80.62
C ASN A 99 -40.51 -3.51 81.12
N GLY A 100 -39.97 -3.35 82.32
CA GLY A 100 -39.55 -2.06 82.85
C GLY A 100 -38.36 -2.21 83.78
N ARG A 101 -37.90 -1.08 84.31
CA ARG A 101 -36.76 -1.01 85.22
C ARG A 101 -37.04 -0.09 86.41
N LEU A 102 -36.52 -0.51 87.56
CA LEU A 102 -36.50 0.27 88.78
C LEU A 102 -35.34 1.26 88.75
N VAL A 103 -35.62 2.55 88.99
CA VAL A 103 -34.64 3.61 89.12
C VAL A 103 -34.56 4.04 90.58
N ILE A 104 -33.47 3.62 91.25
CA ILE A 104 -33.18 4.02 92.62
C ILE A 104 -32.47 5.38 92.59
N LEU A 105 -33.15 6.43 93.05
CA LEU A 105 -32.62 7.80 93.02
C LEU A 105 -31.67 8.10 94.19
N THR A 106 -31.93 7.53 95.38
CA THR A 106 -31.15 7.79 96.59
C THR A 106 -30.68 6.51 97.27
N ASP A 107 -31.61 5.78 97.88
CA ASP A 107 -31.38 4.55 98.63
C ASP A 107 -32.72 3.82 98.84
N LEU A 108 -32.74 2.78 99.70
CA LEU A 108 -33.97 2.06 100.09
C LEU A 108 -34.35 2.32 101.56
N MET A 109 -33.97 3.47 102.10
CA MET A 109 -34.14 3.81 103.50
C MET A 109 -35.44 4.57 103.76
N PHE A 110 -35.88 4.63 105.02
CA PHE A 110 -37.04 5.42 105.41
C PHE A 110 -36.98 6.85 104.87
N GLY A 111 -38.00 7.26 104.11
CA GLY A 111 -38.08 8.56 103.44
C GLY A 111 -37.63 8.56 101.98
N ALA A 112 -37.01 7.50 101.47
CA ALA A 112 -36.56 7.38 100.09
C ALA A 112 -37.70 7.30 99.08
N THR A 113 -37.47 7.83 97.88
CA THR A 113 -38.39 7.74 96.74
C THR A 113 -37.69 6.99 95.60
N VAL A 114 -38.40 6.02 95.01
CA VAL A 114 -37.95 5.28 93.83
C VAL A 114 -38.89 5.54 92.67
N ASN A 115 -38.35 5.53 91.45
CA ASN A 115 -39.10 5.76 90.22
C ASN A 115 -39.05 4.51 89.32
N PHE A 116 -40.08 4.31 88.51
CA PHE A 116 -40.19 3.20 87.57
C PHE A 116 -40.28 3.74 86.15
N ILE A 117 -39.53 3.11 85.25
CA ILE A 117 -39.52 3.46 83.82
C ILE A 117 -39.78 2.19 83.03
N CYS A 118 -40.69 2.24 82.07
CA CYS A 118 -40.91 1.10 81.17
C CYS A 118 -39.89 1.07 80.04
N GLU A 119 -39.59 -0.13 79.55
CA GLU A 119 -38.75 -0.31 78.37
C GLU A 119 -39.47 0.19 77.09
N GLU A 120 -38.70 0.41 76.03
CA GLU A 120 -39.24 0.91 74.77
C GLU A 120 -40.36 0.00 74.23
N GLY A 121 -41.45 0.61 73.77
CA GLY A 121 -42.65 -0.10 73.33
C GLY A 121 -43.65 -0.46 74.43
N TYR A 122 -43.37 -0.09 75.68
CA TYR A 122 -44.26 -0.28 76.83
C TYR A 122 -44.58 1.05 77.51
N ARG A 123 -45.85 1.23 77.88
CA ARG A 123 -46.33 2.37 78.65
C ARG A 123 -46.56 2.00 80.12
N LEU A 124 -46.25 2.93 81.02
CA LEU A 124 -46.42 2.73 82.45
C LEU A 124 -47.89 2.89 82.86
N ILE A 125 -48.45 1.86 83.49
CA ILE A 125 -49.78 1.92 84.10
C ILE A 125 -49.64 1.83 85.62
N GLY A 126 -50.18 2.84 86.31
CA GLY A 126 -50.10 2.97 87.76
C GLY A 126 -49.29 4.20 88.20
N ASN A 127 -48.72 4.14 89.40
CA ASN A 127 -47.91 5.23 89.94
C ASN A 127 -46.44 5.03 89.56
N ALA A 128 -45.85 6.00 88.85
CA ALA A 128 -44.43 5.97 88.49
C ALA A 128 -43.51 6.07 89.71
N GLU A 129 -43.97 6.66 90.82
CA GLU A 129 -43.16 6.86 92.03
C GLU A 129 -43.76 6.17 93.25
N ARG A 130 -42.87 5.56 94.05
CA ARG A 130 -43.17 4.97 95.36
C ARG A 130 -42.24 5.50 96.42
N LYS A 131 -42.76 5.67 97.64
CA LYS A 131 -42.03 6.23 98.79
C LYS A 131 -42.00 5.25 99.95
N CYS A 132 -40.84 5.12 100.59
CA CYS A 132 -40.65 4.31 101.79
C CYS A 132 -41.21 5.07 103.00
N VAL A 133 -42.41 4.69 103.44
CA VAL A 133 -43.17 5.31 104.52
C VAL A 133 -43.28 4.40 105.73
N LEU A 134 -43.76 4.95 106.84
CA LEU A 134 -43.96 4.21 108.08
C LEU A 134 -45.41 3.75 108.15
N GLU A 135 -45.62 2.44 108.30
CA GLU A 135 -46.94 1.86 108.60
C GLU A 135 -46.86 1.05 109.89
N GLY A 136 -47.56 1.52 110.92
CA GLY A 136 -47.44 0.96 112.27
C GLY A 136 -46.01 1.06 112.81
N SER A 137 -45.33 -0.09 112.96
CA SER A 137 -43.95 -0.18 113.46
C SER A 137 -42.92 -0.56 112.39
N GLN A 138 -43.36 -0.82 111.15
CA GLN A 138 -42.53 -1.24 110.02
C GLN A 138 -42.46 -0.15 108.96
N VAL A 139 -41.44 -0.23 108.10
CA VAL A 139 -41.34 0.64 106.93
C VAL A 139 -41.75 -0.15 105.70
N ILE A 140 -42.66 0.43 104.90
CA ILE A 140 -43.24 -0.17 103.70
C ILE A 140 -43.28 0.84 102.56
N TRP A 141 -43.49 0.36 101.34
CA TRP A 141 -43.75 1.23 100.20
C TRP A 141 -45.23 1.65 100.19
N ASP A 142 -45.50 2.93 100.01
CA ASP A 142 -46.82 3.57 100.12
C ASP A 142 -47.85 3.16 99.06
N LYS A 143 -47.38 2.65 97.92
CA LYS A 143 -48.19 2.31 96.74
C LYS A 143 -47.81 0.93 96.20
N ASP A 144 -48.59 0.39 95.27
CA ASP A 144 -48.26 -0.87 94.58
C ASP A 144 -47.20 -0.70 93.47
N ILE A 145 -46.63 -1.81 93.01
CA ILE A 145 -45.69 -1.85 91.88
C ILE A 145 -46.47 -1.51 90.59
N PRO A 146 -46.05 -0.52 89.79
CA PRO A 146 -46.69 -0.25 88.49
C PRO A 146 -46.42 -1.40 87.51
N TYR A 147 -47.25 -1.56 86.49
CA TYR A 147 -47.01 -2.55 85.43
C TYR A 147 -46.80 -1.86 84.08
N CYS A 148 -45.91 -2.43 83.26
CA CYS A 148 -45.61 -1.93 81.93
C CYS A 148 -46.47 -2.69 80.92
N GLN A 149 -47.44 -1.99 80.34
CA GLN A 149 -48.31 -2.56 79.30
C GLN A 149 -47.69 -2.29 77.94
N VAL A 150 -47.64 -3.30 77.06
CA VAL A 150 -47.24 -3.06 75.67
C VAL A 150 -48.16 -2.03 75.02
N ILE A 151 -47.59 -1.10 74.26
CA ILE A 151 -48.36 -0.02 73.63
C ILE A 151 -49.19 -0.62 72.48
N PRO A 152 -50.54 -0.53 72.52
CA PRO A 152 -51.38 -1.03 71.45
C PRO A 152 -51.53 0.03 70.34
N CYS A 153 -51.49 -0.41 69.09
CA CYS A 153 -51.90 0.36 67.93
C CYS A 153 -53.35 0.04 67.55
N LEU A 154 -54.02 1.01 66.95
CA LEU A 154 -55.28 0.75 66.24
C LEU A 154 -55.03 -0.19 65.05
N PRO A 155 -56.03 -0.97 64.62
CA PRO A 155 -55.93 -1.77 63.41
C PRO A 155 -55.42 -0.94 62.23
N PRO A 156 -54.54 -1.50 61.39
CA PRO A 156 -53.98 -0.79 60.25
C PRO A 156 -55.09 -0.37 59.27
N PRO A 157 -54.97 0.78 58.59
CA PRO A 157 -56.01 1.24 57.66
C PRO A 157 -56.27 0.24 56.53
N GLU A 158 -57.54 -0.04 56.24
CA GLU A 158 -57.92 -0.78 55.02
C GLU A 158 -57.75 0.11 53.78
N ILE A 159 -57.30 -0.49 52.68
CA ILE A 159 -57.06 0.23 51.42
C ILE A 159 -57.93 -0.35 50.29
N GLU A 160 -58.45 0.52 49.42
CA GLU A 160 -59.20 0.05 48.25
C GLU A 160 -58.31 -0.78 47.33
N HIS A 161 -58.87 -1.86 46.79
CA HIS A 161 -58.17 -2.77 45.87
C HIS A 161 -56.87 -3.38 46.41
N GLY A 162 -56.70 -3.47 47.73
CA GLY A 162 -55.58 -4.14 48.37
C GLY A 162 -55.97 -4.89 49.63
N THR A 163 -55.01 -5.65 50.15
CA THR A 163 -55.10 -6.42 51.40
C THR A 163 -53.78 -6.28 52.16
N HIS A 164 -53.75 -6.61 53.45
CA HIS A 164 -52.52 -6.64 54.24
C HIS A 164 -52.40 -7.93 55.05
N THR A 165 -51.15 -8.27 55.43
CA THR A 165 -50.82 -9.49 56.18
C THR A 165 -51.46 -9.57 57.57
N GLY A 166 -51.83 -8.43 58.15
CA GLY A 166 -52.46 -8.34 59.47
C GLY A 166 -53.98 -8.55 59.49
N THR A 167 -54.62 -8.88 58.37
CA THR A 167 -56.10 -8.99 58.27
C THR A 167 -56.72 -10.01 59.23
N THR A 168 -55.96 -11.02 59.65
CA THR A 168 -56.41 -12.06 60.60
C THR A 168 -55.96 -11.82 62.04
N MET A 169 -55.25 -10.72 62.32
CA MET A 169 -54.77 -10.39 63.67
C MET A 169 -55.82 -9.55 64.40
N GLU A 170 -56.10 -9.91 65.65
CA GLU A 170 -57.06 -9.18 66.50
C GLU A 170 -56.40 -8.04 67.31
N GLU A 171 -55.11 -8.17 67.62
CA GLU A 171 -54.35 -7.19 68.40
C GLU A 171 -53.08 -6.78 67.67
N PHE A 172 -52.78 -5.47 67.68
CA PHE A 172 -51.59 -4.88 67.09
C PHE A 172 -50.79 -4.17 68.17
N ASN A 173 -49.62 -4.70 68.49
CA ASN A 173 -48.75 -4.17 69.54
C ASN A 173 -47.54 -3.45 68.94
N TYR A 174 -46.86 -2.63 69.75
CA TYR A 174 -45.61 -1.97 69.35
C TYR A 174 -44.63 -2.94 68.67
N GLY A 175 -44.07 -2.51 67.53
CA GLY A 175 -43.20 -3.32 66.69
C GLY A 175 -43.92 -4.26 65.70
N THR A 176 -45.24 -4.42 65.78
CA THR A 176 -46.01 -5.19 64.80
C THR A 176 -45.89 -4.52 63.43
N SER A 177 -45.52 -5.26 62.39
CA SER A 177 -45.44 -4.75 61.02
C SER A 177 -46.43 -5.47 60.12
N VAL A 178 -47.12 -4.69 59.29
CA VAL A 178 -48.04 -5.20 58.28
C VAL A 178 -47.55 -4.79 56.90
N THR A 179 -47.64 -5.73 55.96
CA THR A 179 -47.26 -5.52 54.57
C THR A 179 -48.51 -5.54 53.71
N TYR A 180 -48.69 -4.51 52.91
CA TYR A 180 -49.81 -4.37 51.98
C TYR A 180 -49.47 -4.99 50.62
N GLN A 181 -50.50 -5.49 49.96
CA GLN A 181 -50.44 -6.04 48.62
C GLN A 181 -51.70 -5.66 47.85
N CYS A 182 -51.53 -5.25 46.59
CA CYS A 182 -52.67 -4.97 45.73
C CYS A 182 -53.33 -6.25 45.22
N ASN A 183 -54.66 -6.19 45.06
CA ASN A 183 -55.45 -7.29 44.55
C ASN A 183 -55.06 -7.62 43.11
N THR A 184 -55.00 -8.91 42.79
CA THR A 184 -54.71 -9.35 41.43
C THR A 184 -55.90 -9.09 40.51
N VAL A 185 -55.64 -8.60 39.30
CA VAL A 185 -56.66 -8.38 38.26
C VAL A 185 -56.69 -9.53 37.27
N GLU A 186 -57.80 -9.67 36.55
CA GLU A 186 -57.94 -10.64 35.45
C GLU A 186 -56.88 -10.43 34.37
N ARG A 187 -56.51 -11.52 33.69
CA ARG A 187 -55.54 -11.49 32.58
C ARG A 187 -56.00 -10.53 31.49
N GLY A 188 -55.13 -9.60 31.09
CA GLY A 188 -55.37 -8.62 30.03
C GLY A 188 -55.80 -7.23 30.52
N ARG A 189 -56.12 -7.07 31.81
CA ARG A 189 -56.26 -5.73 32.43
C ARG A 189 -54.94 -5.24 32.98
N VAL A 190 -54.82 -3.92 33.11
CA VAL A 190 -53.65 -3.28 33.72
C VAL A 190 -53.65 -3.56 35.23
N PRO A 191 -52.57 -4.12 35.81
CA PRO A 191 -52.51 -4.40 37.23
C PRO A 191 -52.48 -3.12 38.07
N PHE A 192 -52.98 -3.20 39.30
CA PHE A 192 -52.80 -2.15 40.30
C PHE A 192 -51.33 -2.05 40.69
N SER A 193 -50.85 -0.82 40.84
CA SER A 193 -49.53 -0.51 41.37
C SER A 193 -49.68 -0.07 42.82
N LEU A 194 -48.79 -0.57 43.69
CA LEU A 194 -48.71 -0.14 45.08
C LEU A 194 -47.87 1.14 45.16
N ILE A 195 -48.50 2.23 45.60
CA ILE A 195 -47.92 3.57 45.68
C ILE A 195 -47.69 3.92 47.14
N GLY A 196 -46.42 4.15 47.52
CA GLY A 196 -46.01 4.36 48.91
C GLY A 196 -45.12 3.23 49.42
N GLU A 197 -44.82 3.26 50.72
CA GLU A 197 -44.07 2.18 51.37
C GLU A 197 -44.96 0.96 51.55
N PRO A 198 -44.51 -0.25 51.14
CA PRO A 198 -45.33 -1.45 51.17
C PRO A 198 -45.57 -1.98 52.59
N SER A 199 -44.77 -1.56 53.57
CA SER A 199 -44.90 -2.01 54.95
C SER A 199 -44.90 -0.84 55.91
N ILE A 200 -45.83 -0.88 56.87
CA ILE A 200 -45.88 0.04 58.00
C ILE A 200 -45.71 -0.78 59.29
N HIS A 201 -45.20 -0.16 60.34
CA HIS A 201 -45.04 -0.80 61.63
C HIS A 201 -45.57 0.08 62.76
N CYS A 202 -46.10 -0.56 63.80
CA CYS A 202 -46.59 0.11 64.99
C CYS A 202 -45.40 0.70 65.75
N THR A 203 -45.42 2.02 65.94
CA THR A 203 -44.43 2.80 66.67
C THR A 203 -45.15 3.71 67.67
N SER A 204 -44.42 4.59 68.35
CA SER A 204 -45.00 5.57 69.26
C SER A 204 -44.13 6.82 69.27
N THR A 205 -44.75 8.00 69.18
CA THR A 205 -44.04 9.28 69.25
C THR A 205 -43.98 9.84 70.68
N ASP A 206 -44.95 9.49 71.52
CA ASP A 206 -45.11 9.97 72.89
C ASP A 206 -44.80 8.89 73.94
N ASN A 207 -44.43 7.66 73.52
CA ASN A 207 -44.26 6.47 74.37
C ASN A 207 -45.50 6.12 75.20
N ILE A 208 -46.69 6.57 74.77
CA ILE A 208 -47.97 6.38 75.47
C ILE A 208 -49.03 5.79 74.53
N ASN A 209 -49.12 6.31 73.31
CA ASN A 209 -50.06 5.91 72.28
C ASN A 209 -49.33 5.29 71.08
N GLY A 210 -49.93 4.25 70.51
CA GLY A 210 -49.40 3.59 69.32
C GLY A 210 -49.87 4.29 68.05
N ASP A 211 -48.94 4.65 67.18
CA ASP A 211 -49.17 5.20 65.84
C ASP A 211 -48.43 4.37 64.79
N TRP A 212 -48.97 4.29 63.58
CA TRP A 212 -48.28 3.62 62.47
C TRP A 212 -47.14 4.50 61.94
N SER A 213 -46.03 3.86 61.54
CA SER A 213 -44.79 4.50 61.08
C SER A 213 -44.95 5.44 59.87
N GLY A 214 -46.07 5.35 59.16
CA GLY A 214 -46.39 6.16 58.00
C GLY A 214 -47.83 5.94 57.51
N PRO A 215 -48.25 6.67 56.47
CA PRO A 215 -49.55 6.47 55.85
C PRO A 215 -49.63 5.11 55.14
N ALA A 216 -50.82 4.53 55.04
CA ALA A 216 -51.04 3.31 54.27
C ALA A 216 -50.82 3.57 52.77
N PRO A 217 -50.22 2.61 52.03
CA PRO A 217 -49.99 2.77 50.60
C PRO A 217 -51.29 2.69 49.80
N GLU A 218 -51.31 3.30 48.61
CA GLU A 218 -52.46 3.28 47.71
C GLU A 218 -52.30 2.24 46.60
N CYS A 219 -53.34 1.44 46.35
CA CYS A 219 -53.40 0.54 45.21
C CYS A 219 -54.22 1.16 44.08
N LYS A 220 -53.55 1.71 43.06
CA LYS A 220 -54.20 2.34 41.90
C LYS A 220 -53.55 1.97 40.58
N VAL A 221 -54.28 2.14 39.49
CA VAL A 221 -53.75 1.90 38.14
C VAL A 221 -52.84 3.06 37.75
N VAL A 222 -51.55 2.78 37.58
CA VAL A 222 -50.56 3.71 37.02
C VAL A 222 -50.17 3.22 35.64
N ARG A 223 -50.34 4.08 34.63
CA ARG A 223 -50.01 3.74 33.24
C ARG A 223 -49.41 4.92 32.50
N CYS A 224 -48.10 4.91 32.33
CA CYS A 224 -47.42 5.90 31.48
C CYS A 224 -47.54 5.52 30.01
N GLU A 225 -47.81 6.51 29.16
CA GLU A 225 -47.80 6.34 27.71
C GLU A 225 -46.38 6.17 27.18
N GLN A 226 -46.21 5.55 26.01
CA GLN A 226 -44.89 5.41 25.37
C GLN A 226 -44.28 6.80 25.12
N PRO A 227 -43.13 7.13 25.76
CA PRO A 227 -42.48 8.43 25.56
C PRO A 227 -41.95 8.53 24.13
N ARG A 228 -42.12 9.72 23.54
CA ARG A 228 -41.61 10.08 22.21
C ARG A 228 -40.62 11.22 22.37
N VAL A 229 -39.39 11.01 21.93
CA VAL A 229 -38.32 11.99 21.95
C VAL A 229 -37.81 12.14 20.52
N ASP A 230 -37.98 13.33 19.94
CA ASP A 230 -37.51 13.60 18.58
C ASP A 230 -35.99 13.49 18.53
N HIS A 231 -35.46 12.77 17.52
CA HIS A 231 -34.04 12.41 17.42
C HIS A 231 -33.47 11.68 18.66
N GLY A 232 -34.35 11.07 19.47
CA GLY A 232 -34.01 10.25 20.62
C GLY A 232 -34.34 8.79 20.38
N LYS A 233 -33.38 7.91 20.63
CA LYS A 233 -33.51 6.46 20.56
C LYS A 233 -33.73 5.88 21.95
N GLN A 234 -34.84 5.16 22.13
CA GLN A 234 -35.05 4.38 23.35
C GLN A 234 -34.14 3.15 23.34
N MET A 235 -33.30 3.03 24.38
CA MET A 235 -32.37 1.91 24.56
C MET A 235 -33.02 0.72 25.26
N THR A 236 -34.05 0.96 26.07
CA THR A 236 -34.89 -0.09 26.65
C THR A 236 -35.86 -0.65 25.60
N GLY A 237 -36.24 -1.93 25.71
CA GLY A 237 -37.26 -2.52 24.84
C GLY A 237 -38.61 -1.80 24.93
N TYR A 238 -39.38 -1.83 23.85
CA TYR A 238 -40.76 -1.34 23.87
C TYR A 238 -41.63 -2.19 24.79
N SER A 239 -42.38 -1.56 25.68
CA SER A 239 -43.43 -2.19 26.46
C SER A 239 -44.80 -1.62 26.07
N PRO A 240 -45.83 -2.47 25.87
CA PRO A 240 -47.20 -1.98 25.65
C PRO A 240 -47.80 -1.31 26.90
N VAL A 241 -47.23 -1.55 28.09
CA VAL A 241 -47.70 -1.00 29.37
C VAL A 241 -46.48 -0.65 30.24
N TYR A 242 -46.41 0.62 30.68
CA TYR A 242 -45.43 1.08 31.66
C TYR A 242 -46.14 1.38 32.98
N THR A 243 -45.90 0.54 34.00
CA THR A 243 -46.47 0.66 35.34
C THR A 243 -45.60 1.57 36.24
N TYR A 244 -46.05 1.83 37.47
CA TYR A 244 -45.29 2.61 38.45
C TYR A 244 -43.83 2.13 38.59
N ARG A 245 -42.90 3.08 38.69
CA ARG A 245 -41.44 2.87 38.74
C ARG A 245 -40.81 2.21 37.51
N ALA A 246 -41.58 1.93 36.45
CA ALA A 246 -41.01 1.51 35.17
C ALA A 246 -40.08 2.60 34.64
N SER A 247 -38.90 2.20 34.17
CA SER A 247 -37.89 3.13 33.68
C SER A 247 -37.57 2.88 32.23
N VAL A 248 -37.35 3.95 31.48
CA VAL A 248 -36.86 3.92 30.11
C VAL A 248 -35.61 4.77 29.98
N LEU A 249 -34.70 4.31 29.13
CA LEU A 249 -33.42 4.97 28.87
C LEU A 249 -33.40 5.49 27.44
N PHE A 250 -32.95 6.73 27.25
CA PHE A 250 -32.80 7.37 25.96
C PHE A 250 -31.35 7.74 25.65
N GLU A 251 -31.01 7.64 24.37
CA GLU A 251 -29.77 8.12 23.79
C GLU A 251 -30.11 8.93 22.53
N CYS A 252 -29.48 10.08 22.32
CA CYS A 252 -29.76 10.87 21.11
C CYS A 252 -29.11 10.25 19.87
N GLU A 253 -29.72 10.47 18.72
CA GLU A 253 -29.13 10.14 17.42
C GLU A 253 -27.78 10.87 17.25
N PRO A 254 -26.87 10.34 16.39
CA PRO A 254 -25.61 10.99 16.11
C PRO A 254 -25.80 12.48 15.74
N ARG A 255 -24.91 13.35 16.21
CA ARG A 255 -24.91 14.83 16.00
C ARG A 255 -25.93 15.61 16.85
N TYR A 256 -26.69 14.94 17.70
CA TYR A 256 -27.55 15.54 18.70
C TYR A 256 -26.99 15.31 20.11
N THR A 257 -27.13 16.29 20.98
CA THR A 257 -26.76 16.22 22.40
C THR A 257 -28.00 16.18 23.27
N LEU A 258 -28.00 15.31 24.28
CA LEU A 258 -29.11 15.17 25.20
C LEU A 258 -29.14 16.32 26.22
N LYS A 259 -30.25 17.04 26.28
CA LYS A 259 -30.58 17.96 27.38
C LYS A 259 -31.68 17.38 28.25
N GLY A 260 -31.43 17.34 29.56
CA GLY A 260 -32.33 16.72 30.54
C GLY A 260 -31.76 15.40 31.07
N SER A 261 -32.61 14.56 31.64
CA SER A 261 -32.22 13.22 32.09
C SER A 261 -32.33 12.22 30.96
N ASN A 262 -31.33 11.35 30.82
CA ASN A 262 -31.39 10.23 29.89
C ASN A 262 -32.27 9.09 30.42
N VAL A 263 -32.61 9.08 31.71
CA VAL A 263 -33.50 8.10 32.34
C VAL A 263 -34.81 8.77 32.75
N LEU A 264 -35.92 8.17 32.33
CA LEU A 264 -37.27 8.55 32.75
C LEU A 264 -37.87 7.44 33.59
N GLN A 265 -38.61 7.78 34.63
CA GLN A 265 -39.33 6.85 35.48
C GLN A 265 -40.82 7.21 35.54
N CYS A 266 -41.68 6.20 35.45
CA CYS A 266 -43.12 6.40 35.53
C CYS A 266 -43.54 6.69 36.99
N ASN A 267 -44.06 7.89 37.23
CA ASN A 267 -44.46 8.33 38.55
C ASN A 267 -45.89 7.90 38.93
N GLU A 268 -46.29 8.18 40.17
CA GLU A 268 -47.61 7.85 40.72
C GLU A 268 -48.79 8.52 40.00
N ASN A 269 -48.55 9.61 39.28
CA ASN A 269 -49.55 10.38 38.54
C ASN A 269 -49.66 9.95 37.06
N SER A 270 -49.12 8.78 36.70
CA SER A 270 -49.08 8.27 35.33
C SER A 270 -48.35 9.20 34.35
N ARG A 271 -47.32 9.92 34.82
CA ARG A 271 -46.46 10.78 34.01
C ARG A 271 -45.00 10.33 34.11
N TRP A 272 -44.22 10.64 33.08
CA TRP A 272 -42.78 10.46 33.12
C TRP A 272 -42.13 11.54 33.98
N ASP A 273 -41.25 11.12 34.87
CA ASP A 273 -40.43 11.98 35.72
C ASP A 273 -38.95 11.57 35.63
N PRO A 274 -38.01 12.51 35.42
CA PRO A 274 -38.25 13.92 35.09
C PRO A 274 -38.95 14.08 33.72
N GLN A 275 -39.22 15.31 33.29
CA GLN A 275 -39.83 15.53 31.97
C GLN A 275 -38.96 14.98 30.83
N LEU A 276 -39.60 14.68 29.70
CA LEU A 276 -38.97 14.12 28.49
C LEU A 276 -37.70 14.90 28.12
N PRO A 277 -36.56 14.23 27.84
CA PRO A 277 -35.35 14.91 27.41
C PRO A 277 -35.55 15.50 26.01
N VAL A 278 -34.72 16.49 25.68
CA VAL A 278 -34.67 17.11 24.36
C VAL A 278 -33.32 16.81 23.73
N CYS A 279 -33.34 16.19 22.55
CA CYS A 279 -32.14 16.04 21.73
C CYS A 279 -31.97 17.29 20.88
N GLU A 280 -31.00 18.14 21.24
CA GLU A 280 -30.69 19.34 20.49
C GLU A 280 -29.54 19.05 19.51
N ARG A 281 -29.69 19.52 18.27
CA ARG A 281 -28.59 19.42 17.29
C ARG A 281 -27.39 20.19 17.84
N SER A 282 -26.22 19.55 17.80
CA SER A 282 -24.98 20.08 18.39
C SER A 282 -23.80 20.02 17.43
N SER A 283 -23.98 19.44 16.25
CA SER A 283 -22.95 19.26 15.24
C SER A 283 -23.52 19.42 13.83
N CYS A 284 -22.71 19.95 12.92
CA CYS A 284 -22.95 19.82 11.49
C CYS A 284 -22.94 18.35 11.06
N ASP A 285 -23.52 18.10 9.88
CA ASP A 285 -23.37 16.84 9.17
C ASP A 285 -21.92 16.63 8.71
N ASP A 286 -21.61 15.48 8.13
CA ASP A 286 -20.27 15.24 7.60
C ASP A 286 -19.91 16.35 6.59
N PRO A 287 -18.64 16.80 6.56
CA PRO A 287 -18.21 17.86 5.67
C PRO A 287 -18.58 17.57 4.21
N PRO A 288 -19.01 18.58 3.44
CA PRO A 288 -19.48 18.38 2.08
C PRO A 288 -18.38 17.82 1.18
N TYR A 289 -18.77 16.98 0.22
CA TYR A 289 -17.85 16.50 -0.81
C TYR A 289 -17.63 17.59 -1.86
N ILE A 290 -16.40 18.07 -1.98
CA ILE A 290 -16.00 19.09 -2.95
C ILE A 290 -15.14 18.42 -4.03
N ARG A 291 -15.43 18.67 -5.30
CA ARG A 291 -14.72 18.03 -6.41
C ARG A 291 -13.25 18.41 -6.44
N ASN A 292 -12.42 17.44 -6.82
CA ASN A 292 -10.97 17.60 -6.98
C ASN A 292 -10.25 18.06 -5.70
N THR A 293 -10.84 17.76 -4.55
CA THR A 293 -10.23 17.98 -3.25
C THR A 293 -10.19 16.70 -2.41
N PHE A 294 -9.35 16.70 -1.39
CA PHE A 294 -9.33 15.69 -0.36
C PHE A 294 -9.15 16.35 1.01
N GLN A 295 -9.58 15.66 2.06
CA GLN A 295 -9.43 16.09 3.44
C GLN A 295 -8.33 15.28 4.10
N ASP A 296 -7.52 15.95 4.91
CA ASP A 296 -6.62 15.26 5.82
C ASP A 296 -7.47 14.77 7.00
N HIS A 297 -7.62 13.45 7.15
CA HIS A 297 -8.57 12.84 8.08
C HIS A 297 -8.37 13.38 9.51
N SER A 298 -9.25 14.28 9.96
CA SER A 298 -9.39 14.58 11.38
C SER A 298 -10.29 13.52 12.00
N ASN A 299 -9.76 12.76 12.96
CA ASN A 299 -10.45 11.66 13.66
C ASN A 299 -11.66 12.10 14.52
N SER A 300 -12.27 13.24 14.25
CA SER A 300 -13.44 13.74 14.98
C SER A 300 -14.72 13.51 14.17
N ASN A 301 -15.63 12.72 14.73
CA ASN A 301 -16.97 12.50 14.16
C ASN A 301 -17.97 13.60 14.53
N LEU A 302 -17.54 14.61 15.30
CA LEU A 302 -18.35 15.73 15.74
C LEU A 302 -17.74 17.05 15.25
N PHE A 303 -18.57 17.88 14.62
CA PHE A 303 -18.25 19.18 14.04
C PHE A 303 -19.12 20.26 14.70
N PRO A 304 -18.79 20.70 15.93
CA PRO A 304 -19.53 21.78 16.59
C PRO A 304 -19.46 23.09 15.79
N ALA A 305 -20.40 24.00 16.04
CA ALA A 305 -20.42 25.31 15.40
C ALA A 305 -19.07 26.04 15.58
N GLY A 306 -18.54 26.60 14.49
CA GLY A 306 -17.21 27.19 14.41
C GLY A 306 -16.10 26.24 13.96
N THR A 307 -16.38 24.94 13.81
CA THR A 307 -15.40 23.98 13.26
C THR A 307 -15.06 24.33 11.81
N VAL A 308 -13.77 24.43 11.49
CA VAL A 308 -13.28 24.71 10.15
C VAL A 308 -12.62 23.47 9.57
N VAL A 309 -13.14 22.98 8.46
CA VAL A 309 -12.58 21.84 7.72
C VAL A 309 -11.83 22.36 6.51
N LYS A 310 -10.53 22.05 6.46
CA LYS A 310 -9.63 22.44 5.36
C LYS A 310 -9.54 21.32 4.33
N TYR A 311 -9.58 21.71 3.08
CA TYR A 311 -9.44 20.84 1.92
C TYR A 311 -8.12 21.13 1.20
N ASN A 312 -7.54 20.09 0.63
CA ASN A 312 -6.36 20.17 -0.22
C ASN A 312 -6.73 19.75 -1.64
N CYS A 313 -6.14 20.39 -2.64
CA CYS A 313 -6.37 20.00 -4.04
C CYS A 313 -5.74 18.63 -4.32
N VAL A 314 -6.47 17.76 -5.03
CA VAL A 314 -5.92 16.48 -5.49
C VAL A 314 -4.81 16.70 -6.51
N GLU A 315 -4.02 15.66 -6.76
CA GLU A 315 -2.87 15.73 -7.66
C GLU A 315 -3.26 16.23 -9.07
N GLY A 316 -2.51 17.24 -9.57
CA GLY A 316 -2.74 17.87 -10.86
C GLY A 316 -3.78 19.00 -10.86
N TYR A 317 -4.25 19.39 -9.67
CA TYR A 317 -5.13 20.53 -9.46
C TYR A 317 -4.48 21.54 -8.51
N GLU A 318 -4.82 22.82 -8.69
CA GLU A 318 -4.36 23.94 -7.88
C GLU A 318 -5.54 24.79 -7.42
N LEU A 319 -5.31 25.59 -6.36
CA LEU A 319 -6.33 26.48 -5.82
C LEU A 319 -6.74 27.52 -6.87
N ILE A 320 -8.06 27.77 -7.01
CA ILE A 320 -8.54 28.80 -7.95
C ILE A 320 -8.01 30.18 -7.51
N PRO A 321 -7.45 30.98 -8.44
CA PRO A 321 -6.97 32.32 -8.16
C PRO A 321 -8.06 33.20 -7.52
N GLY A 322 -7.72 33.84 -6.39
CA GLY A 322 -8.66 34.66 -5.63
C GLY A 322 -9.31 33.95 -4.43
N ILE A 323 -9.15 32.64 -4.30
CA ILE A 323 -9.50 31.90 -3.08
C ILE A 323 -8.30 31.94 -2.14
N SER A 324 -8.50 32.39 -0.90
CA SER A 324 -7.42 32.49 0.10
C SER A 324 -7.11 31.16 0.79
N SER A 325 -8.14 30.34 1.05
CA SER A 325 -8.02 29.00 1.61
C SER A 325 -9.21 28.13 1.24
N ALA A 326 -8.97 26.90 0.79
CA ALA A 326 -10.01 25.91 0.55
C ALA A 326 -10.53 25.36 1.89
N SER A 327 -11.56 25.97 2.46
CA SER A 327 -12.13 25.55 3.73
C SER A 327 -13.61 25.85 3.82
N VAL A 328 -14.33 25.02 4.57
CA VAL A 328 -15.73 25.24 4.94
C VAL A 328 -15.85 25.31 6.45
N THR A 329 -16.78 26.11 6.94
CA THR A 329 -16.98 26.35 8.37
C THR A 329 -18.37 25.90 8.77
N CYS A 330 -18.47 25.14 9.85
CA CYS A 330 -19.75 24.78 10.45
C CYS A 330 -20.37 26.03 11.08
N GLN A 331 -21.52 26.45 10.57
CA GLN A 331 -22.22 27.65 11.00
C GLN A 331 -23.02 27.41 12.29
N LYS A 332 -23.59 28.48 12.85
CA LYS A 332 -24.38 28.42 14.10
C LYS A 332 -25.69 27.65 13.95
N ASP A 333 -26.22 27.55 12.74
CA ASP A 333 -27.40 26.76 12.40
C ASP A 333 -27.07 25.28 12.10
N PHE A 334 -25.83 24.86 12.36
CA PHE A 334 -25.31 23.53 12.06
C PHE A 334 -25.38 23.16 10.57
N THR A 335 -25.31 24.15 9.69
CA THR A 335 -25.07 23.95 8.25
C THR A 335 -23.63 24.33 7.90
N TRP A 336 -23.07 23.74 6.85
CA TRP A 336 -21.78 24.16 6.34
C TRP A 336 -21.91 25.49 5.59
N SER A 337 -20.89 26.35 5.70
CA SER A 337 -20.81 27.60 4.94
C SER A 337 -20.96 27.35 3.43
N GLU A 338 -21.60 28.29 2.74
CA GLU A 338 -21.67 28.26 1.27
C GLU A 338 -20.27 28.09 0.66
N HIS A 339 -20.15 27.22 -0.33
CA HIS A 339 -18.89 26.86 -0.94
C HIS A 339 -19.00 26.82 -2.47
N GLN A 340 -17.87 27.01 -3.12
CA GLN A 340 -17.69 26.80 -4.56
C GLN A 340 -16.63 25.72 -4.81
N GLU A 341 -16.37 25.38 -6.07
CA GLU A 341 -15.22 24.54 -6.38
C GLU A 341 -13.93 25.29 -5.99
N PHE A 342 -13.07 24.66 -5.20
CA PHE A 342 -11.85 25.31 -4.71
C PHE A 342 -10.64 25.11 -5.61
N CYS A 343 -10.67 24.06 -6.43
CA CYS A 343 -9.51 23.58 -7.16
C CYS A 343 -9.82 23.48 -8.65
N GLN A 344 -8.98 24.11 -9.47
CA GLN A 344 -8.99 23.99 -10.92
C GLN A 344 -7.81 23.15 -11.41
N LYS A 345 -7.88 22.67 -12.64
CA LYS A 345 -6.75 21.94 -13.22
C LYS A 345 -5.57 22.88 -13.43
N ILE A 346 -4.37 22.39 -13.17
CA ILE A 346 -3.13 23.12 -13.46
C ILE A 346 -3.02 23.35 -14.97
N SER A 347 -2.69 24.56 -15.37
CA SER A 347 -2.57 24.96 -16.78
C SER A 347 -1.12 24.85 -17.27
N CYS A 348 -0.94 24.29 -18.47
CA CYS A 348 0.34 24.26 -19.16
C CYS A 348 0.47 25.44 -20.12
N PRO A 349 1.69 25.98 -20.33
CA PRO A 349 1.92 27.03 -21.32
C PRO A 349 1.57 26.54 -22.72
N TYR A 350 1.15 27.45 -23.60
CA TYR A 350 0.88 27.10 -24.99
C TYR A 350 2.14 26.47 -25.63
N PRO A 351 2.04 25.25 -26.19
CA PRO A 351 3.19 24.55 -26.75
C PRO A 351 3.59 25.24 -28.05
N ASN A 352 4.66 26.02 -28.00
CA ASN A 352 5.22 26.71 -29.15
C ASN A 352 6.41 25.90 -29.70
N ILE A 353 6.24 25.31 -30.88
CA ILE A 353 7.24 24.46 -31.53
C ILE A 353 7.77 25.17 -32.78
N THR A 354 9.06 25.46 -32.82
CA THR A 354 9.71 26.03 -34.00
C THR A 354 9.67 25.03 -35.16
N ASN A 355 9.24 25.47 -36.35
CA ASN A 355 9.05 24.62 -37.53
C ASN A 355 8.11 23.42 -37.33
N GLY A 356 7.16 23.54 -36.40
CA GLY A 356 6.09 22.57 -36.19
C GLY A 356 4.80 23.22 -35.75
N ARG A 357 3.74 22.43 -35.64
CA ARG A 357 2.42 22.83 -35.19
C ARG A 357 1.77 21.75 -34.34
N VAL A 358 0.81 22.15 -33.52
CA VAL A 358 -0.08 21.23 -32.82
C VAL A 358 -1.24 20.86 -33.73
N THR A 359 -1.57 19.58 -33.85
CA THR A 359 -2.63 19.10 -34.75
C THR A 359 -4.04 19.48 -34.24
N SER A 360 -4.23 19.54 -32.92
CA SER A 360 -5.51 19.83 -32.25
C SER A 360 -5.36 21.03 -31.32
N ARG A 361 -5.50 22.24 -31.89
CA ARG A 361 -5.32 23.49 -31.15
C ARG A 361 -6.45 23.71 -30.14
N LYS A 362 -6.09 23.83 -28.87
CA LYS A 362 -6.98 24.31 -27.80
C LYS A 362 -6.59 25.74 -27.40
N GLU A 363 -7.56 26.49 -26.86
CA GLU A 363 -7.31 27.83 -26.30
C GLU A 363 -6.46 27.76 -25.03
N THR A 364 -6.75 26.78 -24.16
CA THR A 364 -5.97 26.48 -22.95
C THR A 364 -5.71 24.98 -22.85
N TYR A 365 -4.54 24.63 -22.31
CA TYR A 365 -4.14 23.24 -22.06
C TYR A 365 -4.05 23.03 -20.57
N VAL A 366 -4.74 22.01 -20.07
CA VAL A 366 -4.82 21.71 -18.64
C VAL A 366 -4.32 20.31 -18.35
N TYR A 367 -4.04 20.01 -17.07
CA TYR A 367 -3.55 18.70 -16.64
C TYR A 367 -4.30 17.52 -17.27
N LYS A 368 -3.52 16.54 -17.76
CA LYS A 368 -3.93 15.37 -18.55
C LYS A 368 -4.35 15.64 -19.99
N ASP A 369 -4.37 16.88 -20.46
CA ASP A 369 -4.53 17.15 -21.89
C ASP A 369 -3.34 16.61 -22.67
N GLU A 370 -3.66 15.95 -23.78
CA GLU A 370 -2.69 15.39 -24.71
C GLU A 370 -2.75 16.16 -26.02
N SER A 371 -1.60 16.32 -26.66
CA SER A 371 -1.48 17.06 -27.91
C SER A 371 -0.43 16.44 -28.80
N ARG A 372 -0.78 16.32 -30.08
CA ARG A 372 0.12 15.78 -31.10
C ARG A 372 0.83 16.92 -31.83
N ILE A 373 2.14 16.78 -31.96
CA ILE A 373 3.02 17.69 -32.67
C ILE A 373 3.31 17.13 -34.06
N GLU A 374 3.17 17.98 -35.07
CA GLU A 374 3.48 17.70 -36.46
C GLU A 374 4.49 18.74 -36.96
N CYS A 375 5.59 18.30 -37.55
CA CYS A 375 6.57 19.20 -38.12
C CYS A 375 6.11 19.77 -39.47
N ASN A 376 6.54 20.98 -39.78
CA ASN A 376 6.29 21.60 -41.08
C ASN A 376 7.03 20.82 -42.20
N PRO A 377 6.60 20.94 -43.47
CA PRO A 377 7.27 20.28 -44.59
C PRO A 377 8.79 20.52 -44.61
N GLY A 378 9.58 19.46 -44.78
CA GLY A 378 11.05 19.50 -44.75
C GLY A 378 11.68 19.35 -43.36
N TYR A 379 10.88 19.10 -42.32
CA TYR A 379 11.33 18.85 -40.95
C TYR A 379 10.71 17.57 -40.39
N ALA A 380 11.43 16.88 -39.50
CA ALA A 380 10.92 15.71 -38.76
C ALA A 380 11.29 15.79 -37.28
N LEU A 381 10.55 15.04 -36.46
CA LEU A 381 10.77 14.98 -35.01
C LEU A 381 12.07 14.22 -34.71
N LYS A 382 13.02 14.89 -34.05
CA LYS A 382 14.29 14.27 -33.65
C LYS A 382 14.09 13.11 -32.67
N ASP A 383 13.24 13.31 -31.67
CA ASP A 383 13.17 12.44 -30.50
C ASP A 383 12.07 11.35 -30.59
N HIS A 384 11.51 11.12 -31.78
CA HIS A 384 10.46 10.12 -32.08
C HIS A 384 9.12 10.25 -31.31
N TYR A 385 9.05 11.00 -30.21
CA TYR A 385 7.81 11.32 -29.51
C TYR A 385 7.14 12.55 -30.13
N GLY A 386 5.99 12.33 -30.77
CA GLY A 386 5.11 13.39 -31.26
C GLY A 386 3.93 13.68 -30.33
N LEU A 387 3.80 12.97 -29.22
CA LEU A 387 2.69 13.11 -28.28
C LEU A 387 3.22 13.71 -26.98
N ILE A 388 2.71 14.87 -26.60
CA ILE A 388 3.01 15.54 -25.33
C ILE A 388 1.77 15.58 -24.45
N LYS A 389 1.98 15.52 -23.13
CA LYS A 389 0.92 15.56 -22.13
C LYS A 389 1.20 16.65 -21.10
N CYS A 390 0.18 17.40 -20.71
CA CYS A 390 0.31 18.38 -19.64
C CYS A 390 0.41 17.65 -18.28
N ASP A 391 1.55 17.81 -17.61
CA ASP A 391 1.89 17.15 -16.36
C ASP A 391 1.44 17.95 -15.13
N ARG A 392 1.47 17.33 -13.96
CA ARG A 392 0.97 17.87 -12.68
C ARG A 392 1.75 19.08 -12.18
N ASN A 393 2.95 19.34 -12.72
CA ASN A 393 3.78 20.48 -12.39
C ASN A 393 3.55 21.67 -13.33
N GLY A 394 2.59 21.59 -14.27
CA GLY A 394 2.33 22.62 -15.27
C GLY A 394 3.33 22.63 -16.42
N ALA A 395 4.19 21.62 -16.53
CA ALA A 395 5.10 21.43 -17.66
C ALA A 395 4.57 20.36 -18.63
N TRP A 396 5.05 20.43 -19.87
CA TRP A 396 4.82 19.38 -20.85
C TRP A 396 5.74 18.20 -20.58
N HIS A 397 5.16 16.99 -20.55
CA HIS A 397 5.89 15.73 -20.46
C HIS A 397 5.51 14.78 -21.61
N PRO A 398 6.48 14.27 -22.39
CA PRO A 398 7.89 14.72 -22.45
C PRO A 398 8.02 16.23 -22.77
N PRO A 399 9.18 16.87 -22.49
CA PRO A 399 9.40 18.27 -22.86
C PRO A 399 9.22 18.47 -24.38
N LEU A 400 8.89 19.71 -24.79
CA LEU A 400 8.52 20.01 -26.18
C LEU A 400 9.59 19.50 -27.17
N PRO A 401 9.19 18.69 -28.18
CA PRO A 401 10.13 18.11 -29.13
C PRO A 401 10.67 19.15 -30.12
N VAL A 402 11.84 18.86 -30.69
CA VAL A 402 12.48 19.71 -31.69
C VAL A 402 12.27 19.14 -33.10
N CYS A 403 11.76 19.97 -34.01
CA CYS A 403 11.67 19.67 -35.43
C CYS A 403 12.99 20.04 -36.11
N GLU A 404 13.75 19.03 -36.54
CA GLU A 404 15.01 19.21 -37.27
C GLU A 404 14.80 19.01 -38.78
N ARG A 405 15.61 19.70 -39.58
CA ARG A 405 15.54 19.58 -41.04
C ARG A 405 15.88 18.17 -41.48
N VAL A 406 15.05 17.63 -42.36
CA VAL A 406 15.27 16.34 -43.03
C VAL A 406 15.43 16.54 -44.53
N CYS A 407 16.25 15.69 -45.14
CA CYS A 407 16.39 15.61 -46.58
C CYS A 407 15.20 14.86 -47.20
N GLU A 408 14.92 15.14 -48.48
CA GLU A 408 13.99 14.35 -49.27
C GLU A 408 14.43 12.88 -49.33
N PRO A 409 13.47 11.93 -49.43
CA PRO A 409 13.80 10.52 -49.57
C PRO A 409 14.73 10.29 -50.78
N PRO A 410 15.78 9.46 -50.63
CA PRO A 410 16.71 9.20 -51.71
C PRO A 410 16.00 8.55 -52.90
N ALA A 411 16.24 9.10 -54.10
CA ALA A 411 15.61 8.60 -55.33
C ALA A 411 15.94 7.11 -55.56
N SER A 412 14.96 6.35 -56.02
CA SER A 412 15.15 4.95 -56.41
C SER A 412 15.89 4.86 -57.75
N ILE A 413 16.88 3.97 -57.84
CA ILE A 413 17.65 3.74 -59.08
C ILE A 413 17.10 2.54 -59.87
N SER A 414 17.12 2.61 -61.19
CA SER A 414 16.69 1.51 -62.07
C SER A 414 17.69 0.34 -62.00
N ASN A 415 17.19 -0.90 -61.94
CA ASN A 415 18.00 -2.13 -61.86
C ASN A 415 19.05 -2.13 -60.72
N GLY A 416 18.74 -1.48 -59.60
CA GLY A 416 19.54 -1.50 -58.38
C GLY A 416 18.69 -1.35 -57.13
N ARG A 417 19.30 -1.54 -55.96
CA ARG A 417 18.63 -1.42 -54.65
C ARG A 417 19.51 -0.70 -53.63
N ILE A 418 18.86 -0.08 -52.64
CA ILE A 418 19.55 0.42 -51.44
C ILE A 418 19.92 -0.79 -50.59
N THR A 419 21.19 -0.87 -50.17
CA THR A 419 21.69 -1.99 -49.36
C THR A 419 22.03 -1.61 -47.92
N ARG A 420 22.36 -0.34 -47.67
CA ARG A 420 22.69 0.18 -46.34
C ARG A 420 22.14 1.58 -46.15
N GLY A 421 21.69 1.89 -44.93
CA GLY A 421 21.28 3.23 -44.52
C GLY A 421 19.81 3.59 -44.73
N TRP A 422 18.94 2.64 -45.06
CA TRP A 422 17.49 2.88 -45.17
C TRP A 422 16.90 3.37 -43.84
N LYS A 423 16.18 4.48 -43.87
CA LYS A 423 15.49 5.10 -42.73
C LYS A 423 14.15 5.70 -43.19
N ASN A 424 13.22 5.90 -42.25
CA ASN A 424 11.98 6.62 -42.53
C ASN A 424 12.22 8.12 -42.70
N ASP A 425 13.10 8.69 -41.87
CA ASP A 425 13.50 10.10 -41.90
C ASP A 425 15.03 10.23 -42.08
N TYR A 426 15.46 11.07 -43.02
CA TYR A 426 16.88 11.27 -43.37
C TYR A 426 17.39 12.61 -42.84
N PHE A 427 17.80 12.64 -41.56
CA PHE A 427 18.43 13.82 -40.95
C PHE A 427 19.81 14.12 -41.56
N VAL A 428 20.24 15.37 -41.45
CA VAL A 428 21.55 15.85 -41.92
C VAL A 428 22.68 14.94 -41.43
N GLY A 429 23.50 14.46 -42.36
CA GLY A 429 24.59 13.52 -42.12
C GLY A 429 24.25 12.05 -42.39
N SER A 430 22.97 11.69 -42.55
CA SER A 430 22.53 10.34 -42.97
C SER A 430 23.10 9.98 -44.33
N SER A 431 23.47 8.72 -44.55
CA SER A 431 23.97 8.24 -45.84
C SER A 431 23.31 6.95 -46.26
N VAL A 432 23.08 6.79 -47.57
CA VAL A 432 22.57 5.55 -48.17
C VAL A 432 23.52 5.04 -49.24
N SER A 433 23.62 3.71 -49.37
CA SER A 433 24.49 3.05 -50.33
C SER A 433 23.70 2.17 -51.30
N TYR A 434 24.08 2.23 -52.57
CA TYR A 434 23.39 1.54 -53.67
C TYR A 434 24.20 0.38 -54.21
N VAL A 435 23.50 -0.67 -54.65
CA VAL A 435 24.09 -1.82 -55.35
C VAL A 435 23.24 -2.17 -56.57
N CYS A 436 23.91 -2.40 -57.70
CA CYS A 436 23.28 -2.83 -58.94
C CYS A 436 22.93 -4.32 -58.93
N ASN A 437 21.87 -4.68 -59.65
CA ASN A 437 21.50 -6.07 -59.88
C ASN A 437 22.58 -6.77 -60.77
N PRO A 438 22.71 -8.11 -60.72
CA PRO A 438 23.72 -8.84 -61.48
C PRO A 438 23.67 -8.52 -62.98
N GLY A 439 24.84 -8.29 -63.60
CA GLY A 439 24.98 -7.89 -65.01
C GLY A 439 25.00 -6.38 -65.26
N TRP A 440 24.80 -5.57 -64.21
CA TRP A 440 24.83 -4.10 -64.28
C TRP A 440 25.93 -3.54 -63.37
N SER A 441 26.65 -2.52 -63.85
CA SER A 441 27.71 -1.84 -63.11
C SER A 441 27.31 -0.40 -62.78
N LEU A 442 27.55 0.01 -61.53
CA LEU A 442 27.20 1.36 -61.04
C LEU A 442 28.17 2.40 -61.63
N VAL A 443 27.65 3.40 -62.32
CA VAL A 443 28.44 4.49 -62.90
C VAL A 443 28.27 5.73 -62.03
N GLY A 444 29.32 6.13 -61.31
CA GLY A 444 29.31 7.27 -60.39
C GLY A 444 29.66 6.88 -58.94
N VAL A 445 29.11 7.62 -57.97
CA VAL A 445 29.35 7.38 -56.53
C VAL A 445 28.39 6.33 -55.97
N SER A 446 28.89 5.40 -55.17
CA SER A 446 28.11 4.29 -54.60
C SER A 446 27.35 4.63 -53.31
N SER A 447 27.56 5.83 -52.76
CA SER A 447 26.88 6.32 -51.56
C SER A 447 26.58 7.81 -51.65
N ILE A 448 25.38 8.20 -51.22
CA ILE A 448 24.96 9.61 -51.08
C ILE A 448 24.78 9.96 -49.61
N ARG A 449 25.06 11.22 -49.25
CA ARG A 449 24.94 11.74 -47.87
C ARG A 449 24.03 12.97 -47.86
N CYS A 450 23.12 13.03 -46.90
CA CYS A 450 22.26 14.19 -46.64
C CYS A 450 23.13 15.34 -46.09
N ILE A 451 23.17 16.46 -46.79
CA ILE A 451 23.93 17.68 -46.44
C ILE A 451 22.95 18.86 -46.51
N ALA A 452 23.08 19.84 -45.62
CA ALA A 452 22.07 20.87 -45.35
C ALA A 452 21.83 21.91 -46.46
N ASP A 453 22.75 22.08 -47.41
CA ASP A 453 22.78 23.23 -48.32
C ASP A 453 21.98 23.06 -49.62
N PHE A 454 21.49 21.85 -49.94
CA PHE A 454 20.68 21.58 -51.15
C PHE A 454 19.53 20.61 -50.86
N PRO A 455 18.29 20.86 -51.35
CA PRO A 455 17.13 20.02 -51.07
C PRO A 455 17.11 18.68 -51.84
N PHE A 456 18.24 18.23 -52.39
CA PHE A 456 18.37 16.98 -53.13
C PHE A 456 19.68 16.27 -52.77
N CYS A 457 19.66 14.93 -52.71
CA CYS A 457 20.90 14.16 -52.81
C CYS A 457 21.49 14.38 -54.21
N VAL A 458 22.65 15.02 -54.31
CA VAL A 458 23.20 15.48 -55.61
C VAL A 458 23.66 14.30 -56.47
N ASN A 459 23.22 14.31 -57.73
CA ASN A 459 23.37 13.28 -58.76
C ASN A 459 24.81 13.14 -59.31
N ALA A 460 25.25 11.89 -59.49
CA ALA A 460 26.12 11.51 -60.59
C ALA A 460 25.52 10.24 -61.23
N VAL A 461 24.73 10.39 -62.29
CA VAL A 461 24.23 9.29 -63.11
C VAL A 461 24.58 9.62 -64.57
N PHE A 462 25.33 8.74 -65.23
CA PHE A 462 25.59 8.79 -66.68
C PHE A 462 25.29 7.42 -67.32
N PHE A 463 24.68 7.45 -68.52
CA PHE A 463 24.20 6.33 -69.34
C PHE A 463 25.34 5.57 -70.07
N PRO A 464 25.17 4.29 -70.50
CA PRO A 464 26.27 3.48 -71.08
C PRO A 464 26.33 3.46 -72.62
N PHE A 465 27.56 3.38 -73.18
CA PHE A 465 27.89 2.92 -74.54
C PHE A 465 28.91 1.75 -74.49
N ILE A 466 28.97 0.91 -75.52
CA ILE A 466 29.75 -0.36 -75.60
C ILE A 466 31.06 -0.18 -76.43
N LEU A 467 32.18 -0.77 -76.00
CA LEU A 467 33.47 -0.86 -76.73
C LEU A 467 33.68 -2.26 -77.39
N ALA A 468 33.85 -2.34 -78.72
CA ALA A 468 34.21 -3.56 -79.48
C ALA A 468 35.15 -3.28 -80.68
N CYS A 469 35.92 -4.27 -81.16
CA CYS A 469 36.75 -4.20 -82.37
C CYS A 469 35.91 -4.33 -83.66
N GLU A 470 36.36 -3.72 -84.76
CA GLU A 470 35.74 -3.89 -86.08
C GLU A 470 35.84 -5.35 -86.58
N PRO A 471 34.84 -5.86 -87.34
CA PRO A 471 34.87 -7.20 -87.90
C PRO A 471 36.11 -7.46 -88.77
N PRO A 472 36.79 -8.61 -88.64
CA PRO A 472 38.03 -8.88 -89.37
C PRO A 472 37.77 -9.15 -90.86
N ALA A 473 38.66 -8.64 -91.73
CA ALA A 473 38.55 -8.77 -93.18
C ALA A 473 38.68 -10.23 -93.68
N SER A 474 37.99 -10.55 -94.78
CA SER A 474 38.09 -11.84 -95.48
C SER A 474 39.32 -11.87 -96.40
N ILE A 475 39.91 -13.06 -96.60
CA ILE A 475 41.11 -13.26 -97.44
C ILE A 475 40.76 -14.07 -98.70
N SER A 476 41.40 -13.76 -99.83
CA SER A 476 41.20 -14.48 -101.08
C SER A 476 41.84 -15.86 -101.05
N ASN A 477 41.16 -16.87 -101.60
CA ASN A 477 41.59 -18.28 -101.58
C ASN A 477 41.89 -18.85 -100.18
N GLY A 478 41.24 -18.29 -99.14
CA GLY A 478 41.27 -18.81 -97.78
C GLY A 478 39.96 -18.55 -97.04
N ARG A 479 39.84 -19.07 -95.81
CA ARG A 479 38.65 -18.93 -94.97
C ARG A 479 39.00 -18.79 -93.49
N ILE A 480 38.11 -18.14 -92.73
CA ILE A 480 38.14 -18.17 -91.27
C ILE A 480 37.65 -19.54 -90.80
N THR A 481 38.35 -20.15 -89.85
CA THR A 481 38.03 -21.49 -89.33
C THR A 481 37.62 -21.50 -87.87
N ARG A 482 38.03 -20.50 -87.08
CA ARG A 482 37.73 -20.39 -85.63
C ARG A 482 37.56 -18.93 -85.22
N GLY A 483 36.64 -18.67 -84.30
CA GLY A 483 36.48 -17.36 -83.65
C GLY A 483 35.45 -16.41 -84.28
N TRP A 484 34.55 -16.90 -85.14
CA TRP A 484 33.50 -16.07 -85.75
C TRP A 484 32.43 -15.67 -84.72
N GLN A 485 32.17 -14.38 -84.56
CA GLN A 485 31.19 -13.80 -83.62
C GLN A 485 30.49 -12.57 -84.23
N ASN A 486 29.36 -12.14 -83.65
CA ASN A 486 28.63 -10.93 -84.08
C ASN A 486 29.32 -9.64 -83.58
N ASP A 487 29.85 -9.68 -82.35
CA ASP A 487 30.56 -8.57 -81.70
C ASP A 487 31.92 -9.06 -81.19
N TYR A 488 32.99 -8.32 -81.48
CA TYR A 488 34.37 -8.71 -81.14
C TYR A 488 34.91 -7.88 -79.96
N PHE A 489 34.57 -8.27 -78.72
CA PHE A 489 35.08 -7.61 -77.52
C PHE A 489 36.59 -7.80 -77.34
N VAL A 490 37.21 -6.95 -76.50
CA VAL A 490 38.63 -7.07 -76.12
C VAL A 490 38.92 -8.48 -75.60
N GLY A 491 39.87 -9.17 -76.24
CA GLY A 491 40.25 -10.56 -75.95
C GLY A 491 39.84 -11.57 -77.02
N SER A 492 38.91 -11.24 -77.92
CA SER A 492 38.43 -12.11 -79.01
C SER A 492 39.53 -12.45 -80.02
N SER A 493 39.51 -13.63 -80.64
CA SER A 493 40.55 -14.09 -81.58
C SER A 493 40.02 -14.91 -82.75
N VAL A 494 40.60 -14.73 -83.95
CA VAL A 494 40.12 -15.32 -85.21
C VAL A 494 41.28 -16.00 -85.96
N SER A 495 41.03 -17.15 -86.61
CA SER A 495 42.07 -17.96 -87.31
C SER A 495 41.75 -18.27 -88.78
N TYR A 496 42.78 -18.27 -89.65
CA TYR A 496 42.68 -18.38 -91.11
C TYR A 496 43.38 -19.64 -91.67
N VAL A 497 42.84 -20.18 -92.78
CA VAL A 497 43.40 -21.33 -93.53
C VAL A 497 43.22 -21.12 -95.05
N CYS A 498 44.22 -21.47 -95.86
CA CYS A 498 44.16 -21.41 -97.33
C CYS A 498 43.48 -22.64 -97.97
N ASN A 499 42.91 -22.44 -99.16
CA ASN A 499 42.31 -23.49 -99.99
C ASN A 499 43.41 -24.41 -100.58
N ARG A 500 43.04 -25.64 -100.98
CA ARG A 500 43.98 -26.63 -101.55
C ARG A 500 44.73 -26.06 -102.78
N GLY A 501 46.04 -26.30 -102.87
CA GLY A 501 46.91 -25.76 -103.93
C GLY A 501 47.52 -24.39 -103.61
N TRP A 502 47.19 -23.81 -102.45
CA TRP A 502 47.70 -22.53 -101.97
C TRP A 502 48.35 -22.68 -100.59
N SER A 503 49.42 -21.94 -100.33
CA SER A 503 50.13 -21.89 -99.05
C SER A 503 49.89 -20.57 -98.32
N LEU A 504 49.69 -20.62 -97.00
CA LEU A 504 49.45 -19.44 -96.14
C LEU A 504 50.76 -18.72 -95.84
N VAL A 505 50.79 -17.41 -96.07
CA VAL A 505 51.92 -16.51 -95.83
C VAL A 505 51.47 -15.42 -94.86
N GLY A 506 51.97 -15.46 -93.63
CA GLY A 506 51.58 -14.56 -92.53
C GLY A 506 51.21 -15.33 -91.25
N VAL A 507 50.68 -14.64 -90.24
CA VAL A 507 50.22 -15.27 -89.00
C VAL A 507 48.85 -15.92 -89.22
N SER A 508 48.67 -17.15 -88.74
CA SER A 508 47.43 -17.91 -88.93
C SER A 508 46.29 -17.48 -88.01
N SER A 509 46.52 -16.59 -87.03
CA SER A 509 45.50 -16.11 -86.08
C SER A 509 45.77 -14.71 -85.53
N ILE A 510 44.72 -13.88 -85.40
CA ILE A 510 44.75 -12.49 -84.88
C ILE A 510 43.84 -12.34 -83.64
N ARG A 511 44.11 -11.36 -82.75
CA ARG A 511 43.40 -11.09 -81.48
C ARG A 511 43.05 -9.61 -81.28
N CYS A 512 41.85 -9.30 -80.81
CA CYS A 512 41.38 -7.97 -80.44
C CYS A 512 41.96 -7.56 -79.07
N ILE A 513 42.60 -6.39 -79.01
CA ILE A 513 43.22 -5.82 -77.80
C ILE A 513 42.68 -4.41 -77.53
N ALA A 514 42.67 -3.98 -76.27
CA ALA A 514 42.37 -2.59 -75.92
C ALA A 514 43.53 -1.71 -76.39
N GLY A 515 43.29 -0.78 -77.32
CA GLY A 515 44.33 0.14 -77.78
C GLY A 515 44.71 1.16 -76.69
N ASP A 516 45.87 1.80 -76.83
CA ASP A 516 46.44 2.75 -75.87
C ASP A 516 45.68 4.10 -75.76
N GLY A 517 44.41 4.15 -76.22
CA GLY A 517 43.57 5.35 -76.32
C GLY A 517 42.08 5.05 -76.47
N GLU A 518 41.57 4.07 -75.72
CA GLU A 518 40.14 3.71 -75.59
C GLU A 518 39.43 3.14 -76.84
N ILE A 519 40.10 2.96 -77.97
CA ILE A 519 39.55 2.27 -79.15
C ILE A 519 40.16 0.85 -79.29
N PRO A 520 39.36 -0.23 -79.23
CA PRO A 520 39.84 -1.60 -79.44
C PRO A 520 40.37 -1.85 -80.88
N ARG A 521 41.50 -2.56 -81.06
CA ARG A 521 42.10 -2.90 -82.38
C ARG A 521 42.62 -4.36 -82.49
N TRP A 522 42.80 -4.88 -83.70
CA TRP A 522 43.46 -6.17 -83.95
C TRP A 522 44.99 -6.08 -83.76
N ASN A 523 45.60 -7.11 -83.19
CA ASN A 523 47.02 -7.14 -82.85
C ASN A 523 47.98 -7.41 -84.04
N ALA A 524 47.48 -7.87 -85.19
CA ALA A 524 48.26 -8.21 -86.38
C ALA A 524 47.41 -8.11 -87.66
N PRO A 525 48.03 -7.91 -88.85
CA PRO A 525 47.33 -7.89 -90.14
C PRO A 525 46.87 -9.29 -90.58
N VAL A 526 45.90 -9.36 -91.51
CA VAL A 526 45.37 -10.63 -92.06
C VAL A 526 46.38 -11.31 -93.02
N PRO A 527 46.45 -12.67 -93.07
CA PRO A 527 47.43 -13.41 -93.89
C PRO A 527 47.01 -13.60 -95.36
N GLU A 528 47.97 -13.90 -96.25
CA GLU A 528 47.77 -14.09 -97.69
C GLU A 528 47.99 -15.55 -98.15
N CYS A 529 47.36 -15.98 -99.26
CA CYS A 529 47.52 -17.33 -99.84
C CYS A 529 48.24 -17.28 -101.20
N LYS A 530 49.29 -18.10 -101.43
CA LYS A 530 50.09 -18.16 -102.70
C LYS A 530 50.16 -19.57 -103.34
N GLU A 531 50.21 -19.67 -104.68
CA GLU A 531 50.14 -20.93 -105.48
C GLU A 531 51.46 -21.76 -105.52
N ILE A 532 51.37 -23.10 -105.73
CA ILE A 532 52.51 -24.06 -105.73
C ILE A 532 52.84 -24.58 -107.18
N PRO A 533 54.12 -24.58 -107.69
CA PRO A 533 54.50 -24.98 -109.08
C PRO A 533 54.66 -26.51 -109.34
N ARG A 534 54.44 -26.99 -110.58
CA ARG A 534 54.44 -28.43 -111.02
C ARG A 534 55.17 -28.68 -112.38
N CYS A 535 55.84 -29.83 -112.56
CA CYS A 535 56.57 -30.24 -113.78
C CYS A 535 55.83 -31.27 -114.69
N PRO A 536 56.13 -31.31 -116.01
CA PRO A 536 55.53 -32.26 -116.96
C PRO A 536 56.05 -33.70 -116.80
N ASN A 537 55.34 -34.72 -117.29
CA ASN A 537 55.73 -36.14 -117.15
C ASN A 537 56.84 -36.55 -118.16
N PRO A 538 58.00 -37.08 -117.74
CA PRO A 538 59.10 -37.40 -118.66
C PRO A 538 58.92 -38.77 -119.36
N VAL A 539 59.09 -38.81 -120.68
CA VAL A 539 58.95 -40.02 -121.53
C VAL A 539 60.27 -40.29 -122.28
N ILE A 540 60.73 -41.55 -122.31
CA ILE A 540 61.94 -42.00 -123.00
C ILE A 540 61.61 -43.11 -124.01
N GLU A 541 62.06 -42.99 -125.26
CA GLU A 541 61.87 -44.03 -126.27
C GLU A 541 62.93 -45.14 -126.14
N HIS A 542 62.52 -46.40 -126.32
CA HIS A 542 63.35 -47.61 -126.17
C HIS A 542 64.04 -47.72 -124.78
N GLY A 543 63.41 -47.13 -123.77
CA GLY A 543 63.78 -47.21 -122.37
C GLY A 543 62.55 -47.17 -121.45
N LYS A 544 62.76 -47.47 -120.17
CA LYS A 544 61.71 -47.49 -119.13
C LYS A 544 62.13 -46.68 -117.90
N GLN A 545 61.18 -45.99 -117.28
CA GLN A 545 61.36 -45.38 -115.96
C GLN A 545 61.42 -46.49 -114.90
N VAL A 546 62.45 -46.48 -114.08
CA VAL A 546 62.67 -47.48 -113.01
C VAL A 546 62.26 -46.96 -111.63
N SER A 547 62.16 -45.63 -111.44
CA SER A 547 61.61 -45.04 -110.22
C SER A 547 60.06 -45.07 -110.21
N ILE A 548 59.46 -44.98 -109.02
CA ILE A 548 58.01 -44.98 -108.82
C ILE A 548 57.36 -43.84 -109.63
N ARG A 549 56.29 -44.13 -110.38
CA ARG A 549 55.52 -43.11 -111.10
C ARG A 549 54.56 -42.40 -110.15
N GLU A 550 54.66 -41.07 -110.06
CA GLU A 550 53.70 -40.23 -109.34
C GLU A 550 52.65 -39.65 -110.30
N THR A 551 51.48 -39.30 -109.75
CA THR A 551 50.39 -38.66 -110.51
C THR A 551 50.68 -37.21 -110.85
N GLU A 552 51.56 -36.55 -110.10
CA GLU A 552 51.94 -35.15 -110.29
C GLU A 552 53.34 -34.92 -109.70
N TYR A 553 54.27 -34.33 -110.48
CA TYR A 553 55.64 -34.07 -110.03
C TYR A 553 55.79 -32.61 -109.61
N THR A 554 56.10 -32.38 -108.34
CA THR A 554 56.40 -31.07 -107.74
C THR A 554 57.91 -30.86 -107.57
N VAL A 555 58.32 -29.63 -107.24
CA VAL A 555 59.73 -29.26 -107.09
C VAL A 555 60.42 -30.18 -106.08
N GLY A 556 61.52 -30.83 -106.48
CA GLY A 556 62.28 -31.79 -105.67
C GLY A 556 62.01 -33.27 -105.99
N ASN A 557 60.95 -33.60 -106.76
CA ASN A 557 60.73 -34.98 -107.19
C ASN A 557 61.80 -35.43 -108.21
N SER A 558 62.36 -36.64 -108.05
CA SER A 558 63.43 -37.21 -108.90
C SER A 558 63.01 -38.51 -109.60
N VAL A 559 63.45 -38.69 -110.85
CA VAL A 559 63.05 -39.79 -111.75
C VAL A 559 64.26 -40.47 -112.40
N GLU A 560 64.30 -41.81 -112.45
CA GLU A 560 65.40 -42.59 -113.05
C GLU A 560 64.99 -43.48 -114.23
N PHE A 561 65.89 -43.69 -115.21
CA PHE A 561 65.63 -44.43 -116.46
C PHE A 561 66.64 -45.55 -116.76
N GLN A 562 66.18 -46.60 -117.47
CA GLN A 562 66.98 -47.72 -117.96
C GLN A 562 66.60 -48.10 -119.40
N CYS A 563 67.59 -48.31 -120.29
CA CYS A 563 67.34 -48.71 -121.69
C CYS A 563 67.01 -50.20 -121.85
N GLU A 564 66.25 -50.52 -122.89
CA GLU A 564 65.92 -51.90 -123.28
C GLU A 564 67.13 -52.63 -123.90
N SER A 565 67.11 -53.96 -123.88
CA SER A 565 68.23 -54.80 -124.34
C SER A 565 68.63 -54.52 -125.78
N GLY A 566 69.92 -54.24 -126.01
CA GLY A 566 70.47 -53.83 -127.31
C GLY A 566 70.62 -52.32 -127.49
N TYR A 567 70.16 -51.52 -126.53
CA TYR A 567 70.31 -50.06 -126.48
C TYR A 567 71.13 -49.61 -125.27
N ILE A 568 71.88 -48.51 -125.43
CA ILE A 568 72.78 -47.91 -124.44
C ILE A 568 72.26 -46.51 -124.12
N LEU A 569 72.23 -46.15 -122.83
CA LEU A 569 71.73 -44.85 -122.35
C LEU A 569 72.71 -43.72 -122.70
N LYS A 570 72.22 -42.69 -123.40
CA LYS A 570 72.92 -41.44 -123.70
C LYS A 570 72.28 -40.32 -122.89
N GLY A 571 72.99 -39.86 -121.85
CA GLY A 571 72.52 -38.84 -120.90
C GLY A 571 72.69 -39.28 -119.45
N ASN A 572 72.16 -38.50 -118.50
CA ASN A 572 72.16 -38.89 -117.09
C ASN A 572 71.01 -39.88 -116.82
N LYS A 573 71.27 -40.90 -116.01
CA LYS A 573 70.27 -41.90 -115.61
C LYS A 573 69.16 -41.33 -114.72
N SER A 574 69.38 -40.20 -114.04
CA SER A 574 68.45 -39.58 -113.08
C SER A 574 68.22 -38.09 -113.36
N ILE A 575 66.97 -37.61 -113.23
CA ILE A 575 66.55 -36.20 -113.46
C ILE A 575 65.63 -35.69 -112.33
N GLU A 576 65.64 -34.38 -112.01
CA GLU A 576 64.85 -33.79 -110.91
C GLU A 576 64.01 -32.57 -111.36
N CYS A 577 62.78 -32.44 -110.83
CA CYS A 577 61.85 -31.34 -111.13
C CYS A 577 62.24 -30.05 -110.40
N GLN A 578 62.42 -28.97 -111.17
CA GLN A 578 62.87 -27.67 -110.69
C GLN A 578 61.72 -26.65 -110.52
N ALA A 579 61.95 -25.59 -109.73
CA ALA A 579 60.95 -24.54 -109.45
C ALA A 579 60.44 -23.79 -110.70
N ASN A 580 61.23 -23.79 -111.78
CA ASN A 580 60.88 -23.26 -113.09
C ASN A 580 60.04 -24.23 -113.94
N ARG A 581 59.53 -25.33 -113.35
CA ARG A 581 58.68 -26.34 -113.99
C ARG A 581 59.38 -27.17 -115.08
N THR A 582 60.72 -27.27 -115.06
CA THR A 582 61.50 -28.10 -116.00
C THR A 582 62.30 -29.19 -115.28
N TRP A 583 62.76 -30.20 -116.03
CA TRP A 583 63.62 -31.27 -115.53
C TRP A 583 65.09 -30.95 -115.75
N ASN A 584 65.91 -31.18 -114.73
CA ASN A 584 67.35 -30.99 -114.80
C ASN A 584 68.07 -32.18 -114.12
N PRO A 585 69.01 -32.90 -114.79
CA PRO A 585 69.38 -32.80 -116.22
C PRO A 585 68.21 -33.10 -117.18
N PRO A 586 68.31 -32.76 -118.49
CA PRO A 586 67.24 -33.06 -119.45
C PRO A 586 67.05 -34.58 -119.64
N VAL A 587 65.85 -34.98 -120.08
CA VAL A 587 65.45 -36.40 -120.24
C VAL A 587 66.43 -37.15 -121.17
N PRO A 588 67.02 -38.30 -120.75
CA PRO A 588 68.02 -39.05 -121.52
C PRO A 588 67.43 -39.83 -122.72
N SER A 589 68.28 -40.35 -123.61
CA SER A 589 67.87 -41.10 -124.83
C SER A 589 68.60 -42.45 -124.98
N CYS A 590 67.97 -43.49 -125.53
CA CYS A 590 68.55 -44.83 -125.71
C CYS A 590 69.01 -45.10 -127.17
N ILE A 591 70.26 -45.52 -127.39
CA ILE A 591 70.86 -45.75 -128.74
C ILE A 591 71.39 -47.17 -128.94
N LYS A 592 71.27 -47.78 -130.12
CA LYS A 592 71.58 -49.21 -130.38
C LYS A 592 73.09 -49.55 -130.35
N GLY A 593 73.50 -50.68 -129.74
CA GLY A 593 74.91 -51.14 -129.68
C GLY A 593 75.11 -52.68 -129.69
N THR A 594 76.29 -53.18 -130.11
CA THR A 594 76.67 -54.61 -130.21
C THR A 594 77.88 -54.98 -129.35
N CYS A 595 77.88 -56.16 -128.71
CA CYS A 595 79.00 -56.73 -127.93
C CYS A 595 79.19 -58.23 -128.26
N TRP A 596 80.44 -58.72 -128.33
CA TRP A 596 80.78 -60.14 -128.58
C TRP A 596 81.74 -60.69 -127.49
N GLY A 597 81.70 -62.01 -127.24
CA GLY A 597 82.69 -62.74 -126.43
C GLY A 597 82.75 -64.23 -126.77
N THR A 598 83.95 -64.82 -126.78
CA THR A 598 84.23 -66.27 -126.90
C THR A 598 84.88 -66.82 -125.62
N GLN A 599 84.76 -68.13 -125.39
CA GLN A 599 85.10 -68.85 -124.17
C GLN A 599 86.51 -68.56 -123.64
N GLY A 600 86.58 -68.07 -122.39
CA GLY A 600 87.81 -67.96 -121.60
C GLY A 600 88.27 -66.53 -121.23
N GLY A 601 87.43 -65.75 -120.54
CA GLY A 601 87.83 -64.56 -119.74
C GLY A 601 87.98 -63.22 -120.50
N LEU A 602 87.42 -62.15 -119.90
CA LEU A 602 87.37 -60.72 -120.30
C LEU A 602 86.40 -60.34 -121.44
N VAL A 603 85.29 -59.66 -121.10
CA VAL A 603 84.28 -59.12 -122.05
C VAL A 603 84.52 -57.62 -122.25
N GLY A 604 85.01 -57.23 -123.43
CA GLY A 604 85.12 -55.84 -123.87
C GLY A 604 84.06 -55.50 -124.93
N CYS A 605 83.18 -54.53 -124.63
CA CYS A 605 82.25 -53.96 -125.61
C CYS A 605 82.92 -52.82 -126.38
N ARG A 606 83.13 -52.99 -127.69
CA ARG A 606 83.69 -51.97 -128.59
C ARG A 606 82.58 -51.44 -129.50
N LYS A 607 82.55 -50.12 -129.69
CA LYS A 607 81.71 -49.44 -130.70
C LYS A 607 81.91 -50.10 -132.07
N VAL A 608 80.82 -50.26 -132.83
CA VAL A 608 80.92 -50.52 -134.28
C VAL A 608 81.63 -49.33 -134.91
N GLY A 609 82.83 -49.57 -135.45
CA GLY A 609 83.62 -48.60 -136.20
C GLY A 609 83.98 -49.16 -137.57
N MET A 610 84.01 -48.27 -138.57
CA MET A 610 84.81 -48.42 -139.79
C MET A 610 86.32 -48.31 -139.43
N PHE A 611 87.13 -49.17 -140.07
CA PHE A 611 88.53 -49.07 -140.55
C PHE A 611 89.34 -47.78 -140.21
N ALA A 612 90.67 -47.77 -139.98
CA ALA A 612 91.74 -48.76 -140.01
C ALA A 612 93.02 -48.20 -139.31
N SER A 613 93.93 -49.14 -138.96
CA SER A 613 95.34 -49.10 -138.54
C SER A 613 96.21 -47.90 -139.01
N VAL A 614 97.28 -47.49 -138.31
CA VAL A 614 98.62 -48.15 -138.26
C VAL A 614 99.57 -47.33 -137.35
N ILE A 615 100.19 -48.01 -136.36
CA ILE A 615 101.61 -47.99 -135.93
C ILE A 615 102.30 -46.71 -135.35
N LEU A 616 103.11 -46.99 -134.29
CA LEU A 616 104.36 -46.39 -133.79
C LEU A 616 104.35 -45.42 -132.57
N GLU A 617 104.87 -45.99 -131.47
CA GLU A 617 105.92 -45.51 -130.54
C GLU A 617 105.71 -44.39 -129.52
N GLY A 618 106.07 -44.72 -128.27
CA GLY A 618 106.77 -43.80 -127.36
C GLY A 618 106.27 -43.73 -125.90
N LEU A 619 106.95 -44.47 -125.00
CA LEU A 619 107.55 -44.05 -123.69
C LEU A 619 106.70 -43.16 -122.73
N SER A 620 106.62 -43.31 -121.40
CA SER A 620 107.49 -43.90 -120.38
C SER A 620 106.80 -43.81 -119.00
N THR A 621 107.21 -44.71 -118.08
CA THR A 621 107.25 -44.54 -116.59
C THR A 621 105.93 -44.31 -115.84
N VAL A 622 105.28 -45.32 -115.22
CA VAL A 622 105.70 -46.18 -114.06
C VAL A 622 105.90 -45.34 -112.80
N GLY A 623 105.24 -45.61 -111.66
CA GLY A 623 104.37 -46.71 -111.29
C GLY A 623 104.26 -46.78 -109.77
N GLU A 624 103.56 -47.83 -109.31
CA GLU A 624 103.50 -48.36 -107.93
C GLU A 624 102.37 -47.80 -107.03
N TRP A 625 101.26 -48.55 -106.85
CA TRP A 625 101.02 -49.66 -105.88
C TRP A 625 100.85 -49.11 -104.44
N PHE A 626 99.89 -49.45 -103.58
CA PHE A 626 98.77 -50.40 -103.42
C PHE A 626 97.77 -49.70 -102.44
N GLY A 627 96.50 -50.11 -102.27
CA GLY A 627 95.82 -51.31 -102.75
C GLY A 627 94.31 -51.23 -102.53
#